data_AF-A0A0F9BLU7-F1
#
_entry.id   AF-A0A0F9BLU7-F1
#
_cell.length_a   1.000
_cell.length_b   1.000
_cell.length_c   1.000
_cell.angle_alpha   90.00
_cell.angle_beta   90.00
_cell.angle_gamma   90.00
#
_symmetry.space_group_name_H-M   'P 1'
#
loop_
_entity.id
_entity.type
_entity.pdbx_description
1 polymer ?
#
loop_
_entity_poly.entity_id
_entity_poly.type
_entity_poly.pdbx_seq_one_letter_code
_entity_poly.pdbx_strand_id
1 'polypeptide(L)'
;MGQYPKLLNLDEATKESLITYLKDEMTRHDMERQDAIQILLDQQKDYWAEPSLKRRKFPFLGASNLVIPLNAIAAESVQARVMTTIWASTPVIAVNIRDPKFAPAEHPLENYLDYELRHNMHARDMMNSSCFETVKYGTGVAKSDYLKLVKKAVRHNAAGEREEFPVVIKDGATMDSVAYANYIMPNHAQDPQTAPWCGENMTNTPFGIKNLEEATLFYPGTFEHLTNHFRTRSRTGTSLERAFTAGQEDLEKTAAIFPELIDFRLLYLSFDVDGDNKLEEIVVLYHHDSFFLMSARYNWNSDLRRPYRIVQYIPVEHRWRGIGVSKQNAQFQREVTTIHRQRLDNATIANMRMFKINRLSGYGPKEPIFPGKMWFLDDMSHIETIQLGEVYSSSFSNEQSAVL
;
A
#
# COMPACT_ATOMS: atom_id res chain seq x y z
N MET A 1 -15.93 -23.12 -13.54
CA MET A 1 -16.26 -21.88 -14.26
C MET A 1 -16.78 -20.92 -13.23
N GLY A 2 -16.11 -19.78 -13.03
CA GLY A 2 -16.59 -18.76 -12.08
C GLY A 2 -17.95 -18.27 -12.56
N GLN A 3 -18.97 -18.39 -11.71
CA GLN A 3 -20.33 -17.93 -12.02
C GLN A 3 -20.39 -16.40 -11.83
N TYR A 4 -19.68 -15.65 -12.67
CA TYR A 4 -19.87 -14.20 -12.70
C TYR A 4 -21.23 -13.89 -13.34
N PRO A 5 -21.99 -12.89 -12.86
CA PRO A 5 -23.25 -12.49 -13.48
C PRO A 5 -23.04 -12.07 -14.92
N LYS A 6 -24.05 -12.16 -15.79
CA LYS A 6 -23.90 -11.82 -17.20
C LYS A 6 -23.35 -10.40 -17.40
N LEU A 7 -22.47 -10.24 -18.39
CA LEU A 7 -22.01 -8.93 -18.85
C LEU A 7 -23.20 -8.10 -19.35
N LEU A 8 -23.19 -6.81 -19.02
CA LEU A 8 -24.14 -5.85 -19.56
C LEU A 8 -23.76 -5.53 -21.00
N ASN A 9 -24.72 -5.65 -21.92
CA ASN A 9 -24.58 -5.14 -23.27
C ASN A 9 -25.18 -3.73 -23.29
N LEU A 10 -24.34 -2.74 -23.00
CA LEU A 10 -24.70 -1.33 -23.07
C LEU A 10 -24.84 -0.92 -24.54
N ASP A 11 -25.81 -0.07 -24.85
CA ASP A 11 -25.82 0.64 -26.12
C ASP A 11 -24.61 1.60 -26.22
N GLU A 12 -24.22 1.94 -27.45
CA GLU A 12 -22.97 2.68 -27.66
C GLU A 12 -23.02 4.08 -27.02
N ALA A 13 -24.19 4.73 -26.99
CA ALA A 13 -24.36 6.05 -26.38
C ALA A 13 -24.22 5.97 -24.85
N THR A 14 -24.88 5.01 -24.19
CA THR A 14 -24.74 4.81 -22.73
C THR A 14 -23.33 4.41 -22.34
N LYS A 15 -22.67 3.58 -23.16
CA LYS A 15 -21.27 3.19 -22.95
C LYS A 15 -20.32 4.39 -23.03
N GLU A 16 -20.48 5.26 -24.03
CA GLU A 16 -19.68 6.49 -24.15
C GLU A 16 -19.94 7.45 -22.98
N SER A 17 -21.20 7.58 -22.55
CA SER A 17 -21.59 8.36 -21.37
C SER A 17 -20.92 7.84 -20.10
N LEU A 18 -20.93 6.53 -19.87
CA LEU A 18 -20.27 5.88 -18.75
C LEU A 18 -18.75 6.09 -18.79
N ILE A 19 -18.11 5.91 -19.95
CA ILE A 19 -16.66 6.15 -20.09
C ILE A 19 -16.31 7.61 -19.81
N THR A 20 -17.14 8.55 -20.27
CA THR A 20 -16.94 9.98 -20.02
C THR A 20 -17.07 10.30 -18.53
N TYR A 21 -18.12 9.79 -17.87
CA TYR A 21 -18.31 9.92 -16.43
C TYR A 21 -17.12 9.36 -15.64
N LEU A 22 -16.68 8.13 -15.97
CA LEU A 22 -15.55 7.49 -15.33
C LEU A 22 -14.26 8.28 -15.54
N LYS A 23 -14.00 8.77 -16.76
CA LYS A 23 -12.82 9.57 -17.07
C LYS A 23 -12.74 10.83 -16.20
N ASP A 24 -13.83 11.58 -16.12
CA ASP A 24 -13.87 12.84 -15.37
C ASP A 24 -13.71 12.60 -13.87
N GLU A 25 -14.48 11.66 -13.31
CA GLU A 25 -14.42 11.34 -11.88
C GLU A 25 -13.06 10.76 -11.47
N MET A 26 -12.49 9.87 -12.28
CA MET A 26 -11.19 9.27 -12.00
C MET A 26 -10.07 10.30 -12.04
N THR A 27 -10.09 11.21 -13.02
CA THR A 27 -9.07 12.27 -13.15
C THR A 27 -9.12 13.22 -11.95
N ARG A 28 -10.32 13.65 -11.54
CA ARG A 28 -10.52 14.50 -10.35
C ARG A 28 -10.01 13.81 -9.09
N HIS A 29 -10.36 12.54 -8.90
CA HIS A 29 -9.93 11.79 -7.74
C HIS A 29 -8.41 11.58 -7.68
N ASP A 30 -7.75 11.34 -8.81
CA ASP A 30 -6.28 11.19 -8.84
C ASP A 30 -5.58 12.48 -8.42
N MET A 31 -6.09 13.64 -8.86
CA MET A 31 -5.61 14.95 -8.40
C MET A 31 -5.83 15.16 -6.90
N GLU A 32 -6.99 14.78 -6.37
CA GLU A 32 -7.29 14.87 -4.93
C GLU A 32 -6.40 13.97 -4.06
N ARG A 33 -5.83 12.91 -4.63
CA ARG A 33 -5.15 11.85 -3.90
C ARG A 33 -3.63 11.98 -3.88
N GLN A 34 -3.06 12.78 -4.77
CA GLN A 34 -1.61 12.91 -4.94
C GLN A 34 -0.87 13.19 -3.62
N ASP A 35 -1.32 14.20 -2.88
CA ASP A 35 -0.71 14.58 -1.59
C ASP A 35 -0.86 13.49 -0.53
N ALA A 36 -2.02 12.82 -0.50
CA ALA A 36 -2.28 11.77 0.47
C ALA A 36 -1.43 10.52 0.23
N ILE A 37 -1.20 10.14 -1.02
CA ILE A 37 -0.29 9.04 -1.37
C ILE A 37 1.14 9.39 -0.97
N GLN A 38 1.58 10.63 -1.21
CA GLN A 38 2.92 11.06 -0.81
C GLN A 38 3.11 10.96 0.71
N ILE A 39 2.11 11.39 1.50
CA ILE A 39 2.12 11.25 2.96
C ILE A 39 2.24 9.77 3.37
N LEU A 40 1.51 8.86 2.71
CA LEU A 40 1.60 7.43 2.99
C LEU A 40 2.97 6.84 2.66
N LEU A 41 3.58 7.26 1.54
CA LEU A 41 4.94 6.85 1.18
C LEU A 41 5.96 7.32 2.21
N ASP A 42 5.84 8.55 2.70
CA ASP A 42 6.74 9.09 3.71
C ASP A 42 6.57 8.34 5.05
N GLN A 43 5.33 8.06 5.47
CA GLN A 43 5.04 7.27 6.66
C GLN A 43 5.57 5.84 6.55
N GLN A 44 5.50 5.23 5.36
CA GLN A 44 6.05 3.91 5.09
C GLN A 44 7.58 3.92 5.22
N LYS A 45 8.26 4.93 4.67
CA LYS A 45 9.73 5.08 4.81
C LYS A 45 10.13 5.28 6.27
N ASP A 46 9.41 6.11 7.00
CA ASP A 46 9.67 6.36 8.43
C ASP A 46 9.48 5.08 9.25
N TYR A 47 8.50 4.23 8.89
CA TYR A 47 8.28 2.94 9.55
C TYR A 47 9.42 1.95 9.29
N TRP A 48 9.90 1.81 8.05
CA TRP A 48 11.03 0.93 7.73
C TRP A 48 12.38 1.47 8.18
N ALA A 49 12.43 2.72 8.68
CA ALA A 49 13.64 3.41 9.07
C ALA A 49 14.72 3.42 7.97
N GLU A 50 14.30 3.43 6.71
CA GLU A 50 15.22 3.48 5.58
C GLU A 50 15.82 4.88 5.46
N PRO A 51 17.15 5.02 5.44
CA PRO A 51 17.77 6.32 5.25
C PRO A 51 17.45 6.89 3.87
N SER A 52 17.06 8.16 3.81
CA SER A 52 16.69 8.84 2.56
C SER A 52 17.83 8.96 1.54
N LEU A 53 19.09 8.91 2.00
CA LEU A 53 20.29 8.97 1.16
C LEU A 53 21.19 7.80 1.50
N LYS A 54 21.93 7.22 0.54
CA LYS A 54 22.95 6.19 0.87
C LYS A 54 24.14 6.76 1.64
N ARG A 55 24.50 8.01 1.36
CA ARG A 55 25.55 8.76 2.07
C ARG A 55 25.12 10.21 2.20
N ARG A 56 25.09 10.74 3.41
CA ARG A 56 24.91 12.18 3.63
C ARG A 56 26.22 12.92 3.41
N LYS A 57 26.12 14.08 2.76
CA LYS A 57 27.25 14.99 2.51
C LYS A 57 27.23 16.21 3.45
N PHE A 58 26.18 16.36 4.25
CA PHE A 58 25.96 17.45 5.18
C PHE A 58 25.71 16.89 6.59
N PRO A 59 26.35 17.43 7.65
CA PRO A 59 27.25 18.60 7.64
C PRO A 59 28.63 18.33 7.03
N PHE A 60 29.10 17.07 6.99
CA PHE A 60 30.33 16.66 6.31
C PHE A 60 30.12 15.38 5.49
N LEU A 61 31.07 15.06 4.61
CA LEU A 61 31.01 13.86 3.79
C LEU A 61 31.06 12.60 4.68
N GLY A 62 30.00 11.79 4.65
CA GLY A 62 29.90 10.59 5.49
C GLY A 62 29.27 10.85 6.86
N ALA A 63 28.57 11.97 7.04
CA ALA A 63 27.79 12.25 8.25
C ALA A 63 26.74 11.16 8.54
N SER A 64 26.35 11.07 9.81
CA SER A 64 25.42 10.08 10.34
C SER A 64 24.08 10.10 9.62
N ASN A 65 23.62 8.90 9.31
CA ASN A 65 22.46 8.66 8.47
C ASN A 65 21.45 7.70 9.12
N LEU A 66 21.62 7.45 10.42
CA LEU A 66 20.75 6.60 11.23
C LEU A 66 19.30 7.14 11.21
N VAL A 67 18.30 6.27 11.22
CA VAL A 67 16.90 6.62 11.47
C VAL A 67 16.43 5.82 12.67
N ILE A 68 15.82 6.48 13.66
CA ILE A 68 15.33 5.81 14.87
C ILE A 68 13.91 5.31 14.59
N PRO A 69 13.56 4.02 14.69
CA PRO A 69 12.26 3.49 14.26
C PRO A 69 11.13 3.71 15.30
N LEU A 70 10.87 4.94 15.76
CA LEU A 70 9.84 5.21 16.78
C LEU A 70 8.44 4.88 16.27
N ASN A 71 8.16 5.15 14.98
CA ASN A 71 6.89 4.81 14.35
C ASN A 71 6.61 3.30 14.37
N ALA A 72 7.62 2.47 14.13
CA ALA A 72 7.45 1.01 14.12
C ALA A 72 7.13 0.47 15.51
N ILE A 73 7.92 0.87 16.51
CA ILE A 73 7.74 0.47 17.91
C ILE A 73 6.34 0.85 18.40
N ALA A 74 5.91 2.09 18.13
CA ALA A 74 4.60 2.57 18.56
C ALA A 74 3.46 1.82 17.84
N ALA A 75 3.50 1.73 16.51
CA ALA A 75 2.43 1.12 15.72
C ALA A 75 2.25 -0.38 16.02
N GLU A 76 3.34 -1.14 16.15
CA GLU A 76 3.31 -2.57 16.46
C GLU A 76 2.79 -2.82 17.88
N SER A 77 3.21 -2.02 18.86
CA SER A 77 2.71 -2.16 20.23
C SER A 77 1.20 -1.91 20.34
N VAL A 78 0.68 -0.93 19.59
CA VAL A 78 -0.76 -0.62 19.56
C VAL A 78 -1.52 -1.71 18.82
N GLN A 79 -1.04 -2.15 17.65
CA GLN A 79 -1.70 -3.22 16.89
C GLN A 79 -1.78 -4.52 17.69
N ALA A 80 -0.72 -4.92 18.41
CA ALA A 80 -0.73 -6.14 19.20
C ALA A 80 -1.79 -6.08 20.31
N ARG A 81 -1.93 -4.93 20.99
CA ARG A 81 -2.97 -4.70 22.00
C ARG A 81 -4.37 -4.73 21.40
N VAL A 82 -4.58 -4.06 20.26
CA VAL A 82 -5.88 -4.00 19.58
C VAL A 82 -6.31 -5.40 19.14
N MET A 83 -5.44 -6.14 18.45
CA MET A 83 -5.73 -7.51 18.01
C MET A 83 -5.97 -8.46 19.18
N THR A 84 -5.19 -8.33 20.27
CA THR A 84 -5.43 -9.16 21.46
C THR A 84 -6.79 -8.86 22.09
N THR A 85 -7.16 -7.58 22.19
CA THR A 85 -8.42 -7.16 22.81
C THR A 85 -9.63 -7.60 21.99
N ILE A 86 -9.60 -7.42 20.67
CA ILE A 86 -10.71 -7.79 19.77
C ILE A 86 -10.95 -9.30 19.80
N TRP A 87 -9.89 -10.11 19.84
CA TRP A 87 -10.00 -11.57 19.74
C TRP A 87 -9.96 -12.29 21.09
N ALA A 88 -9.89 -11.54 22.20
CA ALA A 88 -9.87 -12.09 23.57
C ALA A 88 -11.21 -12.69 23.98
N SER A 89 -12.33 -12.10 23.54
CA SER A 89 -13.65 -12.63 23.85
C SER A 89 -13.97 -13.86 23.02
N THR A 90 -14.59 -14.85 23.67
CA THR A 90 -15.22 -16.01 23.03
C THR A 90 -16.65 -16.07 23.55
N PRO A 91 -17.67 -15.88 22.70
CA PRO A 91 -17.62 -15.60 21.24
C PRO A 91 -17.17 -14.16 20.90
N VAL A 92 -16.74 -13.93 19.66
CA VAL A 92 -16.33 -12.59 19.17
C VAL A 92 -17.52 -11.70 18.85
N ILE A 93 -18.60 -12.29 18.33
CA ILE A 93 -19.84 -11.60 18.01
C ILE A 93 -20.86 -11.94 19.08
N ALA A 94 -21.51 -10.93 19.65
CA ALA A 94 -22.72 -11.11 20.44
C ALA A 94 -23.95 -10.97 19.54
N VAL A 95 -24.82 -11.97 19.55
CA VAL A 95 -26.10 -11.95 18.84
C VAL A 95 -27.18 -11.56 19.84
N ASN A 96 -28.03 -10.59 19.49
CA ASN A 96 -29.21 -10.24 20.28
C ASN A 96 -30.45 -10.29 19.38
N ILE A 97 -31.34 -11.24 19.65
CA ILE A 97 -32.53 -11.47 18.85
C ILE A 97 -33.67 -10.58 19.35
N ARG A 98 -34.18 -9.72 18.47
CA ARG A 98 -35.24 -8.76 18.81
C ARG A 98 -36.64 -9.40 18.93
N ASP A 99 -36.91 -10.47 18.19
CA ASP A 99 -38.21 -11.16 18.22
C ASP A 99 -38.17 -12.34 19.22
N PRO A 100 -39.00 -12.32 20.28
CA PRO A 100 -39.04 -13.39 21.28
C PRO A 100 -39.25 -14.80 20.70
N LYS A 101 -39.87 -14.93 19.53
CA LYS A 101 -40.09 -16.23 18.87
C LYS A 101 -38.80 -16.94 18.52
N PHE A 102 -37.74 -16.19 18.21
CA PHE A 102 -36.46 -16.73 17.80
C PHE A 102 -35.40 -16.70 18.92
N ALA A 103 -35.74 -16.25 20.13
CA ALA A 103 -34.82 -16.23 21.27
C ALA A 103 -34.07 -17.58 21.50
N PRO A 104 -34.67 -18.77 21.28
CA PRO A 104 -33.94 -20.03 21.40
C PRO A 104 -32.76 -20.19 20.42
N ALA A 105 -32.74 -19.43 19.31
CA ALA A 105 -31.70 -19.48 18.29
C ALA A 105 -30.52 -18.54 18.55
N GLU A 106 -30.56 -17.71 19.61
CA GLU A 106 -29.55 -16.69 19.90
C GLU A 106 -28.16 -17.32 20.12
N HIS A 107 -28.02 -18.20 21.11
CA HIS A 107 -26.76 -18.90 21.38
C HIS A 107 -26.30 -19.84 20.26
N PRO A 108 -27.18 -20.64 19.62
CA PRO A 108 -26.79 -21.41 18.44
C PRO A 108 -26.21 -20.56 17.31
N LEU A 109 -26.82 -19.41 17.02
CA LEU A 109 -26.36 -18.50 15.97
C LEU A 109 -25.02 -17.85 16.36
N GLU A 110 -24.88 -17.43 17.61
CA GLU A 110 -23.65 -16.87 18.16
C GLU A 110 -22.46 -17.84 18.03
N ASN A 111 -22.66 -19.09 18.42
CA ASN A 111 -21.65 -20.16 18.30
C ASN A 111 -21.33 -20.48 16.84
N TYR A 112 -22.34 -20.49 15.96
CA TYR A 112 -22.15 -20.72 14.54
C TYR A 112 -21.28 -19.62 13.91
N LEU A 113 -21.58 -18.35 14.20
CA LEU A 113 -20.82 -17.21 13.68
C LEU A 113 -19.38 -17.18 14.21
N ASP A 114 -19.17 -17.48 15.49
CA ASP A 114 -17.82 -17.57 16.06
C ASP A 114 -17.01 -18.71 15.42
N TYR A 115 -17.64 -19.86 15.19
CA TYR A 115 -17.02 -20.98 14.48
C TYR A 115 -16.66 -20.59 13.04
N GLU A 116 -17.58 -19.95 12.31
CA GLU A 116 -17.35 -19.52 10.92
C GLU A 116 -16.19 -18.53 10.82
N LEU A 117 -16.15 -17.51 11.69
CA LEU A 117 -15.08 -16.52 11.71
C LEU A 117 -13.71 -17.12 12.05
N ARG A 118 -13.63 -17.98 13.07
CA ARG A 118 -12.35 -18.51 13.58
C ARG A 118 -11.81 -19.66 12.71
N HIS A 119 -12.67 -20.57 12.29
CA HIS A 119 -12.25 -21.83 11.64
C HIS A 119 -12.42 -21.82 10.12
N ASN A 120 -13.52 -21.29 9.59
CA ASN A 120 -13.77 -21.34 8.14
C ASN A 120 -13.12 -20.16 7.41
N MET A 121 -13.25 -18.96 7.99
CA MET A 121 -12.76 -17.73 7.38
C MET A 121 -11.31 -17.41 7.78
N HIS A 122 -10.86 -17.86 8.96
CA HIS A 122 -9.62 -17.40 9.58
C HIS A 122 -9.55 -15.86 9.65
N ALA A 123 -10.65 -15.25 10.08
CA ALA A 123 -10.89 -13.81 10.05
C ALA A 123 -9.79 -13.00 10.75
N ARG A 124 -9.16 -13.53 11.81
CA ARG A 124 -8.05 -12.89 12.52
C ARG A 124 -6.87 -12.60 11.60
N ASP A 125 -6.48 -13.58 10.79
CA ASP A 125 -5.32 -13.46 9.90
C ASP A 125 -5.64 -12.57 8.71
N MET A 126 -6.85 -12.70 8.17
CA MET A 126 -7.28 -11.89 7.02
C MET A 126 -7.49 -10.41 7.38
N MET A 127 -8.00 -10.11 8.58
CA MET A 127 -8.18 -8.73 9.06
C MET A 127 -6.89 -8.10 9.60
N ASN A 128 -5.82 -8.87 9.81
CA ASN A 128 -4.61 -8.36 10.43
C ASN A 128 -4.02 -7.19 9.63
N SER A 129 -3.97 -7.30 8.31
CA SER A 129 -3.45 -6.26 7.42
C SER A 129 -4.29 -4.98 7.47
N SER A 130 -5.62 -5.09 7.38
CA SER A 130 -6.50 -3.90 7.41
C SER A 130 -6.50 -3.24 8.78
N CYS A 131 -6.51 -4.02 9.87
CA CYS A 131 -6.41 -3.52 11.23
C CYS A 131 -5.05 -2.82 11.46
N PHE A 132 -3.97 -3.37 10.93
CA PHE A 132 -2.66 -2.73 11.03
C PHE A 132 -2.60 -1.42 10.27
N GLU A 133 -3.18 -1.34 9.07
CA GLU A 133 -3.30 -0.07 8.33
C GLU A 133 -4.18 0.95 9.05
N THR A 134 -5.27 0.52 9.72
CA THR A 134 -6.06 1.38 10.60
C THR A 134 -5.17 2.03 11.65
N VAL A 135 -4.41 1.24 12.42
CA VAL A 135 -3.53 1.77 13.48
C VAL A 135 -2.40 2.64 12.89
N LYS A 136 -1.76 2.16 11.83
CA LYS A 136 -0.54 2.76 11.28
C LYS A 136 -0.83 4.05 10.52
N TYR A 137 -1.79 4.03 9.59
CA TYR A 137 -2.09 5.14 8.69
C TYR A 137 -3.35 5.92 9.08
N GLY A 138 -4.25 5.30 9.84
CA GLY A 138 -5.48 5.92 10.34
C GLY A 138 -6.74 5.37 9.71
N THR A 139 -6.62 4.64 8.60
CA THR A 139 -7.75 4.08 7.86
C THR A 139 -7.39 2.68 7.42
N GLY A 140 -8.25 1.71 7.71
CA GLY A 140 -8.15 0.36 7.18
C GLY A 140 -9.39 0.02 6.37
N VAL A 141 -9.20 -0.73 5.30
CA VAL A 141 -10.29 -1.15 4.41
C VAL A 141 -10.35 -2.67 4.38
N ALA A 142 -11.51 -3.20 4.74
CA ALA A 142 -11.82 -4.62 4.63
C ALA A 142 -12.89 -4.81 3.55
N LYS A 143 -12.81 -5.93 2.83
CA LYS A 143 -13.74 -6.33 1.78
C LYS A 143 -14.41 -7.64 2.19
N SER A 144 -15.72 -7.63 2.36
CA SER A 144 -16.51 -8.85 2.59
C SER A 144 -17.08 -9.33 1.26
N ASP A 145 -16.73 -10.55 0.86
CA ASP A 145 -17.21 -11.14 -0.40
C ASP A 145 -17.50 -12.63 -0.21
N TYR A 146 -18.24 -13.24 -1.13
CA TYR A 146 -18.50 -14.67 -1.14
C TYR A 146 -17.66 -15.33 -2.25
N LEU A 147 -16.70 -16.17 -1.86
CA LEU A 147 -15.77 -16.78 -2.82
C LEU A 147 -16.05 -18.26 -3.02
N LYS A 148 -16.34 -18.64 -4.27
CA LYS A 148 -16.43 -20.04 -4.70
C LYS A 148 -15.28 -20.40 -5.64
N LEU A 149 -14.26 -21.06 -5.10
CA LEU A 149 -13.11 -21.57 -5.86
C LEU A 149 -13.34 -23.04 -6.25
N VAL A 150 -13.60 -23.28 -7.53
CA VAL A 150 -13.68 -24.63 -8.12
C VAL A 150 -12.49 -24.83 -9.05
N LYS A 151 -11.56 -25.71 -8.67
CA LYS A 151 -10.47 -26.13 -9.57
C LYS A 151 -10.86 -27.42 -10.29
N LYS A 152 -10.48 -27.53 -11.56
CA LYS A 152 -10.52 -28.82 -12.26
C LYS A 152 -9.31 -29.62 -11.80
N ALA A 153 -9.53 -30.74 -11.13
CA ALA A 153 -8.49 -31.70 -10.83
C ALA A 153 -8.55 -32.83 -11.86
N VAL A 154 -7.37 -33.26 -12.33
CA VAL A 154 -7.24 -34.42 -13.21
C VAL A 154 -6.59 -35.52 -12.38
N ARG A 155 -7.26 -36.66 -12.26
CA ARG A 155 -6.66 -37.87 -11.69
C ARG A 155 -6.65 -38.95 -12.76
N HIS A 156 -5.58 -39.73 -12.78
CA HIS A 156 -5.56 -40.95 -13.59
C HIS A 156 -6.21 -42.07 -12.79
N ASN A 157 -7.21 -42.74 -13.37
CA ASN A 157 -7.83 -43.91 -12.76
C ASN A 157 -6.86 -45.11 -12.78
N ALA A 158 -7.23 -46.24 -12.15
CA ALA A 158 -6.39 -47.44 -12.12
C ALA A 158 -6.13 -48.07 -13.50
N ALA A 159 -6.89 -47.65 -14.54
CA ALA A 159 -6.73 -48.05 -15.93
C ALA A 159 -5.87 -47.06 -16.76
N GLY A 160 -5.37 -45.98 -16.16
CA GLY A 160 -4.51 -44.98 -16.81
C GLY A 160 -5.25 -43.86 -17.55
N GLU A 161 -6.57 -43.88 -17.60
CA GLU A 161 -7.39 -42.86 -18.27
C GLU A 161 -7.49 -41.59 -17.42
N ARG A 162 -7.55 -40.43 -18.10
CA ARG A 162 -7.70 -39.12 -17.46
C ARG A 162 -9.15 -38.90 -17.05
N GLU A 163 -9.40 -38.86 -15.76
CA GLU A 163 -10.69 -38.46 -15.20
C GLU A 163 -10.59 -37.01 -14.68
N GLU A 164 -11.38 -36.12 -15.29
CA GLU A 164 -11.49 -34.73 -14.85
C GLU A 164 -12.68 -34.59 -13.89
N PHE A 165 -12.44 -34.09 -12.68
CA PHE A 165 -13.53 -33.76 -11.75
C PHE A 165 -13.36 -32.36 -11.14
N PRO A 166 -14.48 -31.64 -10.90
CA PRO A 166 -14.45 -30.36 -10.22
C PRO A 166 -14.21 -30.55 -8.71
N VAL A 167 -13.14 -29.96 -8.19
CA VAL A 167 -12.86 -29.86 -6.76
C VAL A 167 -13.22 -28.46 -6.28
N VAL A 168 -14.21 -28.37 -5.41
CA VAL A 168 -14.55 -27.14 -4.69
C VAL A 168 -13.55 -27.00 -3.54
N ILE A 169 -12.62 -26.05 -3.66
CA ILE A 169 -11.58 -25.79 -2.65
C ILE A 169 -12.12 -24.89 -1.54
N LYS A 170 -12.95 -23.92 -1.91
CA LYS A 170 -13.55 -22.97 -0.99
C LYS A 170 -14.92 -22.57 -1.52
N ASP A 171 -15.93 -22.62 -0.67
CA ASP A 171 -17.29 -22.17 -0.94
C ASP A 171 -17.83 -21.58 0.36
N GLY A 172 -17.75 -20.26 0.49
CA GLY A 172 -18.14 -19.58 1.72
C GLY A 172 -17.79 -18.09 1.74
N ALA A 173 -18.21 -17.43 2.82
CA ALA A 173 -17.88 -16.05 3.08
C ALA A 173 -16.36 -15.86 3.22
N THR A 174 -15.87 -14.74 2.73
CA THR A 174 -14.47 -14.33 2.80
C THR A 174 -14.39 -12.87 3.23
N MET A 175 -13.35 -12.57 4.02
CA MET A 175 -12.97 -11.19 4.32
C MET A 175 -11.57 -10.99 3.78
N ASP A 176 -11.38 -10.05 2.88
CA ASP A 176 -10.06 -9.67 2.39
C ASP A 176 -9.70 -8.28 2.90
N SER A 177 -8.41 -7.96 2.93
CA SER A 177 -7.92 -6.62 3.24
C SER A 177 -7.53 -5.91 1.96
N VAL A 178 -8.02 -4.68 1.77
CA VAL A 178 -7.61 -3.85 0.65
C VAL A 178 -6.61 -2.85 1.17
N ALA A 179 -5.43 -2.79 0.54
CA ALA A 179 -4.43 -1.80 0.89
C ALA A 179 -5.02 -0.39 0.76
N TYR A 180 -4.80 0.46 1.77
CA TYR A 180 -5.31 1.82 1.80
C TYR A 180 -4.84 2.65 0.59
N ALA A 181 -3.62 2.37 0.10
CA ALA A 181 -3.06 2.94 -1.12
C ALA A 181 -3.71 2.44 -2.42
N ASN A 182 -4.55 1.41 -2.38
CA ASN A 182 -5.29 0.91 -3.55
C ASN A 182 -6.78 1.25 -3.48
N TYR A 183 -7.35 1.45 -2.30
CA TYR A 183 -8.75 1.83 -2.16
C TYR A 183 -9.02 3.25 -2.68
N ILE A 184 -10.11 3.40 -3.45
CA ILE A 184 -10.50 4.65 -4.10
C ILE A 184 -11.96 4.99 -3.79
N MET A 185 -12.19 6.22 -3.36
CA MET A 185 -13.52 6.77 -3.05
C MET A 185 -13.41 8.31 -2.98
N PRO A 186 -14.39 9.07 -3.50
CA PRO A 186 -14.38 10.53 -3.43
C PRO A 186 -14.23 11.05 -2.00
N ASN A 187 -13.45 12.12 -1.81
CA ASN A 187 -13.19 12.69 -0.47
C ASN A 187 -14.41 13.35 0.18
N HIS A 188 -15.44 13.66 -0.60
CA HIS A 188 -16.70 14.22 -0.09
C HIS A 188 -17.64 13.13 0.45
N ALA A 189 -17.46 11.87 0.04
CA ALA A 189 -18.22 10.74 0.57
C ALA A 189 -17.67 10.29 1.93
N GLN A 190 -18.55 9.77 2.78
CA GLN A 190 -18.18 9.24 4.12
C GLN A 190 -18.32 7.72 4.20
N ASP A 191 -19.41 7.20 3.62
CA ASP A 191 -19.75 5.79 3.65
C ASP A 191 -19.63 5.21 2.22
N PRO A 192 -18.89 4.09 2.04
CA PRO A 192 -18.86 3.36 0.79
C PRO A 192 -20.26 3.05 0.22
N GLN A 193 -21.25 2.78 1.08
CA GLN A 193 -22.60 2.40 0.66
C GLN A 193 -23.38 3.54 0.01
N THR A 194 -23.11 4.79 0.41
CA THR A 194 -23.83 5.96 -0.11
C THR A 194 -22.98 6.82 -1.04
N ALA A 195 -21.70 6.46 -1.22
CA ALA A 195 -20.82 7.18 -2.13
C ALA A 195 -21.34 7.09 -3.58
N PRO A 196 -21.11 8.10 -4.44
CA PRO A 196 -21.44 7.98 -5.87
C PRO A 196 -20.76 6.76 -6.50
N TRP A 197 -19.50 6.55 -6.12
CA TRP A 197 -18.71 5.38 -6.49
C TRP A 197 -17.67 5.06 -5.41
N CYS A 198 -17.25 3.80 -5.36
CA CYS A 198 -16.11 3.36 -4.56
C CYS A 198 -15.46 2.12 -5.19
N GLY A 199 -14.20 1.86 -4.92
CA GLY A 199 -13.50 0.77 -5.59
C GLY A 199 -12.08 0.52 -5.12
N GLU A 200 -11.36 -0.26 -5.91
CA GLU A 200 -9.96 -0.59 -5.67
C GLU A 200 -9.15 -0.57 -6.97
N ASN A 201 -7.90 -0.14 -6.87
CA ASN A 201 -6.88 -0.35 -7.89
C ASN A 201 -6.41 -1.80 -7.83
N MET A 202 -6.63 -2.51 -8.92
CA MET A 202 -6.17 -3.88 -9.11
C MET A 202 -4.96 -3.89 -10.03
N THR A 203 -4.03 -4.77 -9.71
CA THR A 203 -2.83 -5.00 -10.52
C THR A 203 -2.79 -6.47 -10.90
N ASN A 204 -2.58 -6.78 -12.17
CA ASN A 204 -2.46 -8.18 -12.60
C ASN A 204 -1.44 -8.35 -13.73
N THR A 205 -0.93 -9.57 -13.86
CA THR A 205 -0.04 -9.93 -14.95
C THR A 205 -0.80 -10.02 -16.28
N PRO A 206 -0.10 -9.92 -17.42
CA PRO A 206 -0.71 -10.06 -18.74
C PRO A 206 -1.41 -11.40 -18.92
N PHE A 207 -0.76 -12.47 -18.44
CA PHE A 207 -1.30 -13.82 -18.44
C PHE A 207 -2.55 -13.92 -17.55
N GLY A 208 -2.55 -13.23 -16.41
CA GLY A 208 -3.71 -13.12 -15.54
C GLY A 208 -4.90 -12.47 -16.25
N ILE A 209 -4.69 -11.39 -17.01
CA ILE A 209 -5.76 -10.73 -17.78
C ILE A 209 -6.35 -11.66 -18.83
N LYS A 210 -5.49 -12.38 -19.57
CA LYS A 210 -5.94 -13.37 -20.55
C LYS A 210 -6.79 -14.46 -19.88
N ASN A 211 -6.34 -15.00 -18.74
CA ASN A 211 -7.10 -16.00 -18.00
C ASN A 211 -8.44 -15.45 -17.48
N LEU A 212 -8.51 -14.18 -17.09
CA LEU A 212 -9.75 -13.54 -16.64
C LEU A 212 -10.72 -13.29 -17.81
N GLU A 213 -10.20 -12.98 -18.99
CA GLU A 213 -11.01 -12.92 -20.22
C GLU A 213 -11.56 -14.31 -20.59
N GLU A 214 -10.72 -15.35 -20.57
CA GLU A 214 -11.15 -16.75 -20.77
C GLU A 214 -12.15 -17.22 -19.70
N ALA A 215 -12.01 -16.72 -18.46
CA ALA A 215 -12.96 -16.95 -17.37
C ALA A 215 -14.25 -16.13 -17.51
N THR A 216 -14.43 -15.40 -18.62
CA THR A 216 -15.59 -14.57 -18.95
C THR A 216 -15.81 -13.40 -18.00
N LEU A 217 -14.78 -12.94 -17.27
CA LEU A 217 -14.84 -11.75 -16.42
C LEU A 217 -14.74 -10.45 -17.23
N PHE A 218 -14.03 -10.46 -18.36
CA PHE A 218 -13.89 -9.30 -19.24
C PHE A 218 -14.69 -9.45 -20.53
N TYR A 219 -14.96 -8.33 -21.22
CA TYR A 219 -15.46 -8.36 -22.58
C TYR A 219 -14.45 -9.05 -23.51
N PRO A 220 -14.92 -9.81 -24.52
CA PRO A 220 -14.04 -10.38 -25.54
C PRO A 220 -13.21 -9.31 -26.25
N GLY A 221 -11.92 -9.57 -26.46
CA GLY A 221 -10.98 -8.64 -27.10
C GLY A 221 -10.30 -7.66 -26.13
N THR A 222 -10.56 -7.75 -24.82
CA THR A 222 -9.95 -6.87 -23.81
C THR A 222 -8.42 -7.00 -23.80
N PHE A 223 -7.90 -8.23 -23.80
CA PHE A 223 -6.46 -8.48 -23.81
C PHE A 223 -5.80 -7.92 -25.08
N GLU A 224 -6.43 -8.10 -26.24
CA GLU A 224 -5.90 -7.59 -27.51
C GLU A 224 -5.89 -6.05 -27.54
N HIS A 225 -6.95 -5.40 -27.06
CA HIS A 225 -7.02 -3.95 -26.97
C HIS A 225 -5.91 -3.37 -26.08
N LEU A 226 -5.71 -3.95 -24.89
CA LEU A 226 -4.64 -3.52 -23.97
C LEU A 226 -3.26 -3.77 -24.58
N THR A 227 -3.07 -4.92 -25.24
CA THR A 227 -1.82 -5.23 -25.96
C THR A 227 -1.50 -4.16 -27.01
N ASN A 228 -2.49 -3.77 -27.80
CA ASN A 228 -2.33 -2.76 -28.84
C ASN A 228 -2.05 -1.37 -28.25
N HIS A 229 -2.69 -1.01 -27.14
CA HIS A 229 -2.40 0.25 -26.43
C HIS A 229 -0.95 0.32 -25.95
N PHE A 230 -0.44 -0.70 -25.25
CA PHE A 230 0.94 -0.72 -24.75
C PHE A 230 1.99 -0.79 -25.86
N ARG A 231 1.71 -1.52 -26.94
CA ARG A 231 2.55 -1.54 -28.14
C ARG A 231 2.64 -0.16 -28.78
N THR A 232 1.51 0.54 -28.91
CA THR A 232 1.47 1.88 -29.53
C THR A 232 2.22 2.90 -28.67
N ARG A 233 2.04 2.86 -27.34
CA ARG A 233 2.73 3.74 -26.39
C ARG A 233 4.24 3.50 -26.33
N SER A 234 4.68 2.26 -26.56
CA SER A 234 6.10 1.93 -26.66
C SER A 234 6.75 2.46 -27.95
N ARG A 235 5.94 2.68 -29.01
CA ARG A 235 6.39 3.19 -30.32
C ARG A 235 6.40 4.73 -30.40
N THR A 236 5.68 5.45 -29.54
CA THR A 236 5.63 6.91 -29.53
C THR A 236 6.84 7.54 -28.83
N GLY A 237 7.98 7.58 -29.52
CA GLY A 237 9.12 8.44 -29.20
C GLY A 237 9.54 9.24 -30.44
N THR A 238 9.84 10.52 -30.28
CA THR A 238 10.20 11.44 -31.39
C THR A 238 11.69 11.43 -31.78
N SER A 239 12.52 10.54 -31.22
CA SER A 239 13.94 10.45 -31.60
C SER A 239 14.17 9.56 -32.83
N LEU A 240 15.09 9.96 -33.70
CA LEU A 240 15.50 9.19 -34.89
C LEU A 240 16.06 7.80 -34.53
N GLU A 241 16.67 7.66 -33.34
CA GLU A 241 17.20 6.38 -32.84
C GLU A 241 16.08 5.39 -32.48
N ARG A 242 14.94 5.89 -31.98
CA ARG A 242 13.74 5.08 -31.71
C ARG A 242 13.07 4.60 -32.98
N ALA A 243 13.02 5.44 -34.03
CA ALA A 243 12.51 5.04 -35.34
C ALA A 243 13.36 3.93 -35.97
N PHE A 244 14.69 4.00 -35.81
CA PHE A 244 15.62 2.95 -36.24
C PHE A 244 15.39 1.65 -35.46
N THR A 245 15.29 1.72 -34.13
CA THR A 245 15.06 0.55 -33.26
C THR A 245 13.72 -0.12 -33.56
N ALA A 246 12.64 0.67 -33.76
CA ALA A 246 11.32 0.14 -34.11
C ALA A 246 11.30 -0.52 -35.50
N GLY A 247 12.06 0.02 -36.47
CA GLY A 247 12.24 -0.62 -37.78
C GLY A 247 13.03 -1.92 -37.69
N GLN A 248 13.99 -2.00 -36.77
CA GLN A 248 14.77 -3.20 -36.52
C GLN A 248 13.92 -4.30 -35.82
N GLU A 249 13.10 -3.93 -34.84
CA GLU A 249 12.15 -4.83 -34.16
C GLU A 249 11.11 -5.44 -35.12
N ASP A 250 10.57 -4.64 -36.06
CA ASP A 250 9.65 -5.14 -37.10
C ASP A 250 10.34 -6.11 -38.09
N LEU A 251 11.63 -5.91 -38.39
CA LEU A 251 12.41 -6.78 -39.26
C LEU A 251 12.83 -8.09 -38.56
N GLU A 252 13.18 -8.01 -37.27
CA GLU A 252 13.66 -9.14 -36.46
C GLU A 252 12.50 -9.95 -35.82
N LYS A 253 11.26 -9.48 -35.93
CA LYS A 253 10.05 -10.04 -35.28
C LYS A 253 10.20 -10.16 -33.74
N THR A 254 11.07 -9.38 -33.14
CA THR A 254 11.27 -9.29 -31.71
C THR A 254 10.55 -8.05 -31.20
N ALA A 255 9.50 -8.23 -30.38
CA ALA A 255 8.66 -7.14 -29.91
C ALA A 255 9.07 -6.65 -28.51
N ALA A 256 8.99 -5.33 -28.31
CA ALA A 256 9.19 -4.68 -27.02
C ALA A 256 8.27 -5.22 -25.90
N ILE A 257 8.81 -5.15 -24.68
CA ILE A 257 8.36 -5.79 -23.43
C ILE A 257 6.94 -5.33 -23.07
N PHE A 258 5.98 -6.26 -23.11
CA PHE A 258 4.67 -6.09 -22.50
C PHE A 258 4.87 -5.80 -21.00
N PRO A 259 4.21 -4.80 -20.39
CA PRO A 259 4.46 -4.46 -18.99
C PRO A 259 4.28 -5.69 -18.10
N GLU A 260 5.18 -5.88 -17.13
CA GLU A 260 5.12 -7.03 -16.23
C GLU A 260 3.80 -7.06 -15.44
N LEU A 261 3.22 -5.89 -15.20
CA LEU A 261 1.97 -5.67 -14.48
C LEU A 261 1.11 -4.61 -15.18
N ILE A 262 -0.20 -4.85 -15.25
CA ILE A 262 -1.22 -3.92 -15.74
C ILE A 262 -2.10 -3.50 -14.56
N ASP A 263 -2.28 -2.20 -14.42
CA ASP A 263 -3.17 -1.60 -13.42
C ASP A 263 -4.54 -1.26 -14.03
N PHE A 264 -5.62 -1.67 -13.37
CA PHE A 264 -7.00 -1.35 -13.74
C PHE A 264 -7.83 -1.15 -12.48
N ARG A 265 -8.97 -0.49 -12.61
CA ARG A 265 -9.84 -0.12 -11.47
C ARG A 265 -11.08 -1.01 -11.45
N LEU A 266 -11.37 -1.58 -10.29
CA LEU A 266 -12.66 -2.21 -9.99
C LEU A 266 -13.51 -1.19 -9.24
N LEU A 267 -14.62 -0.76 -9.85
CA LEU A 267 -15.49 0.29 -9.35
C LEU A 267 -16.90 -0.24 -9.12
N TYR A 268 -17.46 0.08 -7.97
CA TYR A 268 -18.88 -0.05 -7.67
C TYR A 268 -19.48 1.35 -7.74
N LEU A 269 -20.49 1.55 -8.59
CA LEU A 269 -21.14 2.84 -8.77
C LEU A 269 -22.62 2.67 -9.09
N SER A 270 -23.38 3.73 -8.84
CA SER A 270 -24.77 3.84 -9.27
C SER A 270 -24.82 4.57 -10.61
N PHE A 271 -25.37 3.95 -11.65
CA PHE A 271 -25.45 4.52 -13.00
C PHE A 271 -26.75 4.12 -13.68
N ASP A 272 -27.29 4.99 -14.53
CA ASP A 272 -28.47 4.71 -15.35
C ASP A 272 -28.06 3.87 -16.57
N VAL A 273 -28.42 2.59 -16.57
CA VAL A 273 -28.00 1.62 -17.57
C VAL A 273 -28.98 1.54 -18.75
N ASP A 274 -30.26 1.83 -18.52
CA ASP A 274 -31.33 1.63 -19.51
C ASP A 274 -31.96 2.95 -20.03
N GLY A 275 -31.50 4.10 -19.52
CA GLY A 275 -31.98 5.42 -19.88
C GLY A 275 -33.33 5.76 -19.26
N ASP A 276 -33.78 5.01 -18.25
CA ASP A 276 -35.05 5.25 -17.55
C ASP A 276 -34.93 6.29 -16.42
N ASN A 277 -33.75 6.87 -16.25
CA ASN A 277 -33.41 7.90 -15.28
C ASN A 277 -33.43 7.39 -13.82
N LYS A 278 -33.43 6.07 -13.61
CA LYS A 278 -33.11 5.44 -12.32
C LYS A 278 -31.68 4.98 -12.34
N LEU A 279 -31.09 4.90 -11.14
CA LEU A 279 -29.71 4.48 -10.99
C LEU A 279 -29.69 3.00 -10.56
N GLU A 280 -29.07 2.15 -11.35
CA GLU A 280 -28.75 0.79 -10.99
C GLU A 280 -27.36 0.69 -10.36
N GLU A 281 -27.20 -0.19 -9.37
CA GLU A 281 -25.88 -0.53 -8.83
C GLU A 281 -25.15 -1.47 -9.79
N ILE A 282 -24.08 -0.96 -10.40
CA ILE A 282 -23.21 -1.68 -11.31
C ILE A 282 -21.79 -1.80 -10.79
N VAL A 283 -21.11 -2.82 -11.28
CA VAL A 283 -19.70 -3.11 -11.05
C VAL A 283 -18.98 -3.03 -12.38
N VAL A 284 -17.97 -2.18 -12.42
CA VAL A 284 -17.22 -1.85 -13.63
C VAL A 284 -15.74 -2.13 -13.42
N LEU A 285 -15.13 -2.78 -14.41
CA LEU A 285 -13.68 -2.91 -14.53
C LEU A 285 -13.24 -1.95 -15.64
N TYR A 286 -12.37 -1.01 -15.29
CA TYR A 286 -12.01 0.11 -16.15
C TYR A 286 -10.49 0.33 -16.16
N HIS A 287 -9.91 0.40 -17.35
CA HIS A 287 -8.50 0.74 -17.54
C HIS A 287 -8.37 2.24 -17.84
N HIS A 288 -7.83 2.99 -16.88
CA HIS A 288 -7.79 4.45 -16.90
C HIS A 288 -6.94 5.01 -18.05
N ASP A 289 -5.74 4.48 -18.27
CA ASP A 289 -4.77 5.00 -19.25
C ASP A 289 -5.24 4.88 -20.71
N SER A 290 -6.01 3.83 -21.02
CA SER A 290 -6.53 3.60 -22.36
C SER A 290 -7.99 4.02 -22.53
N PHE A 291 -8.61 4.58 -21.49
CA PHE A 291 -10.05 4.89 -21.44
C PHE A 291 -10.94 3.70 -21.89
N PHE A 292 -10.56 2.48 -21.49
CA PHE A 292 -11.21 1.27 -21.97
C PHE A 292 -12.04 0.59 -20.88
N LEU A 293 -13.30 0.32 -21.21
CA LEU A 293 -14.22 -0.42 -20.37
C LEU A 293 -13.97 -1.93 -20.55
N MET A 294 -13.38 -2.58 -19.54
CA MET A 294 -13.04 -4.00 -19.58
C MET A 294 -14.24 -4.90 -19.25
N SER A 295 -15.16 -4.45 -18.39
CA SER A 295 -16.40 -5.16 -18.04
C SER A 295 -17.37 -4.22 -17.36
N ALA A 296 -18.68 -4.38 -17.60
CA ALA A 296 -19.76 -3.81 -16.80
C ALA A 296 -20.78 -4.89 -16.45
N ARG A 297 -21.20 -4.96 -15.19
CA ARG A 297 -22.14 -5.96 -14.64
C ARG A 297 -23.03 -5.32 -13.59
N TYR A 298 -24.22 -5.89 -13.35
CA TYR A 298 -24.94 -5.58 -12.12
C TYR A 298 -24.17 -6.07 -10.89
N ASN A 299 -24.39 -5.41 -9.74
CA ASN A 299 -23.83 -5.85 -8.47
C ASN A 299 -24.20 -7.31 -8.19
N TRP A 300 -23.17 -8.15 -7.99
CA TRP A 300 -23.31 -9.58 -7.80
C TRP A 300 -23.50 -10.00 -6.34
N ASN A 301 -23.36 -9.06 -5.42
CA ASN A 301 -23.56 -9.34 -4.01
C ASN A 301 -25.04 -9.60 -3.75
N SER A 302 -25.32 -10.68 -3.00
CA SER A 302 -26.70 -11.10 -2.71
C SER A 302 -27.52 -10.06 -1.95
N ASP A 303 -26.87 -9.18 -1.19
CA ASP A 303 -27.48 -8.07 -0.44
C ASP A 303 -27.47 -6.74 -1.22
N LEU A 304 -26.97 -6.74 -2.46
CA LEU A 304 -26.75 -5.57 -3.33
C LEU A 304 -25.92 -4.45 -2.70
N ARG A 305 -25.24 -4.73 -1.58
CA ARG A 305 -24.36 -3.77 -0.92
C ARG A 305 -22.98 -3.81 -1.55
N ARG A 306 -22.25 -2.72 -1.38
CA ARG A 306 -20.84 -2.67 -1.80
C ARG A 306 -20.01 -3.43 -0.76
N PRO A 307 -19.00 -4.20 -1.17
CA PRO A 307 -18.31 -5.15 -0.27
C PRO A 307 -17.35 -4.47 0.71
N TYR A 308 -17.10 -3.16 0.58
CA TYR A 308 -16.12 -2.46 1.38
C TYR A 308 -16.65 -2.01 2.74
N ARG A 309 -15.82 -2.15 3.76
CA ARG A 309 -16.00 -1.64 5.13
C ARG A 309 -14.76 -0.85 5.50
N ILE A 310 -14.96 0.41 5.86
CA ILE A 310 -13.88 1.33 6.26
C ILE A 310 -13.89 1.43 7.78
N VAL A 311 -12.71 1.35 8.38
CA VAL A 311 -12.50 1.60 9.81
C VAL A 311 -11.48 2.73 9.96
N GLN A 312 -11.84 3.71 10.79
CA GLN A 312 -10.98 4.84 11.11
C GLN A 312 -10.42 4.68 12.53
N TYR A 313 -9.12 4.96 12.71
CA TYR A 313 -8.50 4.96 14.03
C TYR A 313 -8.91 6.19 14.82
N ILE A 314 -8.58 7.38 14.30
CA ILE A 314 -9.10 8.65 14.77
C ILE A 314 -9.87 9.30 13.61
N PRO A 315 -11.19 9.47 13.74
CA PRO A 315 -11.99 10.10 12.70
C PRO A 315 -11.60 11.58 12.57
N VAL A 316 -11.54 12.05 11.32
CA VAL A 316 -11.41 13.49 11.01
C VAL A 316 -12.79 14.01 10.62
N GLU A 317 -13.13 15.24 11.02
CA GLU A 317 -14.46 15.79 10.78
C GLU A 317 -14.80 15.78 9.29
N HIS A 318 -15.94 15.18 8.95
CA HIS A 318 -16.45 15.11 7.58
C HIS A 318 -15.46 14.50 6.58
N ARG A 319 -14.63 13.54 7.00
CA ARG A 319 -13.74 12.78 6.11
C ARG A 319 -13.83 11.29 6.41
N TRP A 320 -13.84 10.48 5.35
CA TRP A 320 -13.70 9.03 5.45
C TRP A 320 -12.29 8.56 5.80
N ARG A 321 -11.28 9.44 5.70
CA ARG A 321 -9.89 9.16 6.07
C ARG A 321 -9.62 9.56 7.51
N GLY A 322 -9.04 8.66 8.29
CA GLY A 322 -8.61 8.91 9.67
C GLY A 322 -7.14 9.31 9.80
N ILE A 323 -6.74 9.57 11.04
CA ILE A 323 -5.36 9.83 11.44
C ILE A 323 -4.82 8.63 12.23
N GLY A 324 -3.71 8.07 11.78
CA GLY A 324 -3.02 6.96 12.46
C GLY A 324 -1.84 7.40 13.32
N VAL A 325 -1.24 6.43 14.00
CA VAL A 325 -0.07 6.62 14.87
C VAL A 325 1.12 7.22 14.10
N SER A 326 1.36 6.78 12.86
CA SER A 326 2.49 7.27 12.05
C SER A 326 2.40 8.77 11.77
N LYS A 327 1.17 9.29 11.59
CA LYS A 327 0.98 10.73 11.35
C LYS A 327 1.22 11.56 12.60
N GLN A 328 0.82 11.06 13.77
CA GLN A 328 1.04 11.74 15.05
C GLN A 328 2.52 11.77 15.41
N ASN A 329 3.23 10.66 15.17
CA ASN A 329 4.63 10.50 15.54
C ASN A 329 5.60 11.06 14.50
N ALA A 330 5.13 11.47 13.31
CA ALA A 330 6.00 11.94 12.22
C ALA A 330 6.95 13.09 12.63
N GLN A 331 6.46 14.05 13.43
CA GLN A 331 7.30 15.17 13.89
C GLN A 331 8.31 14.72 14.95
N PHE A 332 7.89 13.94 15.94
CA PHE A 332 8.77 13.38 16.97
C PHE A 332 9.86 12.49 16.37
N GLN A 333 9.49 11.62 15.43
CA GLN A 333 10.40 10.77 14.66
C GLN A 333 11.52 11.59 13.99
N ARG A 334 11.15 12.69 13.33
CA ARG A 334 12.10 13.59 12.66
C ARG A 334 13.01 14.31 13.64
N GLU A 335 12.44 14.81 14.73
CA GLU A 335 13.18 15.50 15.78
C GLU A 335 14.21 14.58 16.45
N VAL A 336 13.76 13.44 16.98
CA VAL A 336 14.61 12.45 17.67
C VAL A 336 15.71 11.96 16.75
N THR A 337 15.38 11.62 15.50
CA THR A 337 16.37 11.19 14.50
C THR A 337 17.39 12.29 14.20
N THR A 338 16.96 13.55 14.11
CA THR A 338 17.85 14.68 13.84
C THR A 338 18.80 14.92 15.00
N ILE A 339 18.29 14.92 16.24
CA ILE A 339 19.09 15.07 17.45
C ILE A 339 20.13 13.94 17.56
N HIS A 340 19.72 12.68 17.34
CA HIS A 340 20.63 11.54 17.36
C HIS A 340 21.76 11.66 16.34
N ARG A 341 21.42 12.06 15.10
CA ARG A 341 22.42 12.27 14.05
C ARG A 341 23.42 13.36 14.42
N GLN A 342 22.92 14.53 14.85
CA GLN A 342 23.78 15.64 15.26
C GLN A 342 24.73 15.26 16.40
N ARG A 343 24.27 14.41 17.32
CA ARG A 343 25.09 13.95 18.45
C ARG A 343 26.14 12.94 18.03
N LEU A 344 25.80 11.99 17.15
CA LEU A 344 26.78 11.07 16.57
C LEU A 344 27.83 11.83 15.74
N ASP A 345 27.41 12.82 14.97
CA ASP A 345 28.30 13.68 14.19
C ASP A 345 29.23 14.49 15.10
N ASN A 346 28.70 15.09 16.16
CA ASN A 346 29.48 15.83 17.15
C ASN A 346 30.46 14.93 17.92
N ALA A 347 30.05 13.72 18.31
CA ALA A 347 30.95 12.74 18.92
C ALA A 347 32.07 12.32 17.97
N THR A 348 31.78 12.18 16.68
CA THR A 348 32.77 11.90 15.64
C THR A 348 33.78 13.06 15.53
N ILE A 349 33.30 14.30 15.51
CA ILE A 349 34.16 15.51 15.48
C ILE A 349 35.00 15.63 16.76
N ALA A 350 34.42 15.38 17.94
CA ALA A 350 35.12 15.44 19.22
C ALA A 350 36.27 14.42 19.31
N ASN A 351 36.09 13.24 18.69
CA ASN A 351 37.13 12.22 18.58
C ASN A 351 38.21 12.57 17.54
N MET A 352 37.91 13.42 16.55
CA MET A 352 38.85 13.91 15.55
C MET A 352 39.56 15.19 16.03
N ARG A 353 40.38 15.06 17.09
CA ARG A 353 41.19 16.20 17.56
C ARG A 353 42.13 16.67 16.46
N MET A 354 42.07 17.96 16.14
CA MET A 354 42.97 18.60 15.20
C MET A 354 44.05 19.35 15.97
N PHE A 355 45.27 19.35 15.45
CA PHE A 355 46.37 20.14 16.02
C PHE A 355 46.58 21.39 15.18
N LYS A 356 46.61 22.55 15.83
CA LYS A 356 47.12 23.79 15.27
C LYS A 356 48.63 23.77 15.39
N ILE A 357 49.31 23.93 14.27
CA ILE A 357 50.77 23.95 14.19
C ILE A 357 51.18 25.24 13.49
N ASN A 358 52.15 25.96 14.05
CA ASN A 358 52.70 27.16 13.43
C ASN A 358 53.41 26.81 12.12
N ARG A 359 53.15 27.54 11.01
CA ARG A 359 53.77 27.28 9.70
C ARG A 359 55.30 27.29 9.73
N LEU A 360 55.90 28.04 10.66
CA LEU A 360 57.36 28.17 10.80
C LEU A 360 58.00 27.07 11.67
N SER A 361 57.19 26.22 12.32
CA SER A 361 57.68 25.26 13.32
C SER A 361 58.34 23.99 12.72
N GLY A 362 58.43 23.88 11.39
CA GLY A 362 59.13 22.78 10.71
C GLY A 362 58.41 21.41 10.75
N TYR A 363 57.33 21.28 11.52
CA TYR A 363 56.51 20.07 11.60
C TYR A 363 55.75 19.82 10.29
N GLY A 364 56.01 18.66 9.67
CA GLY A 364 55.43 18.27 8.38
C GLY A 364 54.20 17.35 8.52
N PRO A 365 53.30 17.30 7.51
CA PRO A 365 52.10 16.46 7.54
C PRO A 365 52.36 14.94 7.53
N LYS A 366 53.62 14.50 7.42
CA LYS A 366 54.02 13.07 7.38
C LYS A 366 54.67 12.59 8.67
N GLU A 367 54.66 13.39 9.73
CA GLU A 367 55.38 13.01 10.94
C GLU A 367 54.65 11.91 11.73
N PRO A 368 55.27 10.74 11.97
CA PRO A 368 54.59 9.63 12.61
C PRO A 368 54.36 9.90 14.10
N ILE A 369 53.22 9.45 14.62
CA ILE A 369 52.88 9.45 16.05
C ILE A 369 53.06 8.03 16.56
N PHE A 370 53.83 7.86 17.64
CA PHE A 370 54.05 6.56 18.30
C PHE A 370 54.27 6.76 19.81
N PRO A 371 54.02 5.72 20.64
CA PRO A 371 54.23 5.81 22.08
C PRO A 371 55.66 6.19 22.44
N GLY A 372 55.84 7.18 23.32
CA GLY A 372 57.16 7.65 23.75
C GLY A 372 57.80 8.73 22.85
N LYS A 373 57.08 9.23 21.83
CA LYS A 373 57.55 10.35 21.01
C LYS A 373 57.68 11.64 21.84
N MET A 374 58.87 12.22 21.84
CA MET A 374 59.17 13.53 22.46
C MET A 374 59.00 14.63 21.41
N TRP A 375 58.26 15.68 21.73
CA TRP A 375 58.06 16.85 20.87
C TRP A 375 59.03 17.95 21.28
N PHE A 376 59.82 18.46 20.33
CA PHE A 376 60.79 19.52 20.58
C PHE A 376 60.16 20.86 20.18
N LEU A 377 59.66 21.58 21.19
CA LEU A 377 58.92 22.83 20.99
C LEU A 377 59.69 24.00 21.60
N ASP A 378 59.82 25.09 20.85
CA ASP A 378 60.38 26.35 21.36
C ASP A 378 59.43 27.07 22.33
N ASP A 379 58.11 26.93 22.08
CA ASP A 379 57.04 27.39 22.96
C ASP A 379 55.94 26.32 23.02
N MET A 380 55.40 26.09 24.21
CA MET A 380 54.30 25.15 24.43
C MET A 380 53.03 25.54 23.69
N SER A 381 52.87 26.83 23.32
CA SER A 381 51.76 27.33 22.49
C SER A 381 51.87 26.95 21.00
N HIS A 382 53.02 26.44 20.54
CA HIS A 382 53.24 26.11 19.12
C HIS A 382 52.46 24.88 18.63
N ILE A 383 52.05 24.00 19.56
CA ILE A 383 51.16 22.87 19.27
C ILE A 383 49.98 22.94 20.25
N GLU A 384 48.84 23.35 19.73
CA GLU A 384 47.59 23.40 20.50
C GLU A 384 46.54 22.52 19.84
N THR A 385 45.73 21.83 20.64
CA THR A 385 44.56 21.11 20.11
C THR A 385 43.43 22.08 19.82
N ILE A 386 42.89 22.04 18.62
CA ILE A 386 41.62 22.67 18.29
C ILE A 386 40.52 21.66 18.62
N GLN A 387 39.67 22.01 19.58
CA GLN A 387 38.47 21.25 19.90
C GLN A 387 37.29 21.84 19.12
N LEU A 388 36.82 21.13 18.09
CA LEU A 388 35.70 21.55 17.25
C LEU A 388 34.35 20.99 17.72
N GLY A 389 34.36 19.96 18.56
CA GLY A 389 33.18 19.31 19.10
C GLY A 389 33.36 18.97 20.57
N GLU A 390 32.26 18.97 21.32
CA GLU A 390 32.23 18.64 22.75
C GLU A 390 31.02 17.79 23.07
N VAL A 391 31.21 16.70 23.80
CA VAL A 391 30.12 15.81 24.22
C VAL A 391 29.54 16.36 25.51
N TYR A 392 28.49 17.18 25.40
CA TYR A 392 27.79 17.72 26.56
C TYR A 392 27.02 16.63 27.32
N SER A 393 27.24 16.55 28.64
CA SER A 393 26.52 15.63 29.54
C SER A 393 25.02 15.94 29.62
N SER A 394 24.65 17.23 29.55
CA SER A 394 23.26 17.70 29.51
C SER A 394 22.46 17.15 28.33
N SER A 395 23.12 16.90 27.20
CA SER A 395 22.47 16.30 26.04
C SER A 395 21.95 14.89 26.32
N PHE A 396 22.60 14.11 27.20
CA PHE A 396 22.13 12.77 27.59
C PHE A 396 20.93 12.85 28.53
N SER A 397 20.91 13.84 29.42
CA SER A 397 19.77 14.08 30.32
C SER A 397 18.50 14.47 29.56
N ASN A 398 18.63 15.26 28.49
CA ASN A 398 17.49 15.68 27.66
C ASN A 398 16.86 14.51 26.91
N GLU A 399 17.66 13.52 26.47
CA GLU A 399 17.16 12.34 25.76
C GLU A 399 16.35 11.41 26.67
N GLN A 400 16.85 11.17 27.89
CA GLN A 400 16.14 10.36 28.88
C GLN A 400 14.78 10.98 29.25
N SER A 401 14.66 12.30 29.13
CA SER A 401 13.42 13.04 29.38
C SER A 401 12.47 13.08 28.18
N ALA A 402 12.96 12.85 26.96
CA ALA A 402 12.19 12.90 25.71
C ALA A 402 11.68 11.53 25.24
N VAL A 403 12.26 10.45 25.76
CA VAL A 403 11.91 9.05 25.43
C VAL A 403 10.98 8.41 26.49
N LEU A 404 10.89 9.01 27.68
CA LEU A 404 9.82 8.75 28.66
C LEU A 404 8.54 9.47 28.24
#